data_AF-A0A1C6ENM2-F1
#
_entry.id   AF-A0A1C6ENM2-F1
#
_cell.length_a   1.000
_cell.length_b   1.000
_cell.length_c   1.000
_cell.angle_alpha   90.00
_cell.angle_beta   90.00
_cell.angle_gamma   90.00
#
_symmetry.space_group_name_H-M   'P 1'
#
loop_
_entity.id
_entity.type
_entity.pdbx_description
1 polymer ?
#
loop_
_entity_poly.entity_id
_entity_poly.type
_entity_poly.pdbx_seq_one_letter_code
_entity_poly.pdbx_strand_id
1 'polypeptide(L)' 'MVKIKVSYQNAQELDRLIQILEPYILSLKMVKQKDERYLKAYIKLKLKGESNNEI' A
#
# COMPACT_ATOMS: atom_id res chain seq x y z
N MET A 1 4.66 -4.05 12.49
CA MET A 1 4.57 -3.94 11.00
C MET A 1 3.59 -4.92 10.37
N VAL A 2 2.63 -4.41 9.59
CA VAL A 2 1.66 -5.19 8.79
C VAL A 2 1.98 -5.05 7.30
N LYS A 3 1.83 -6.12 6.52
CA LYS A 3 1.98 -6.08 5.05
C LYS A 3 0.68 -6.53 4.41
N ILE A 4 0.09 -5.69 3.57
CA ILE A 4 -1.10 -6.04 2.79
C ILE A 4 -0.76 -6.07 1.29
N LYS A 5 -1.42 -6.98 0.58
CA LYS A 5 -1.40 -7.07 -0.88
C LYS A 5 -2.79 -6.73 -1.37
N VAL A 6 -2.86 -5.78 -2.30
CA VAL A 6 -4.13 -5.25 -2.79
C VAL A 6 -4.16 -5.41 -4.30
N SER A 7 -5.26 -5.96 -4.81
CA SER A 7 -5.56 -5.99 -6.24
C SER A 7 -6.52 -4.84 -6.55
N TYR A 8 -6.24 -4.08 -7.60
CA TYR A 8 -7.03 -2.90 -8.01
C TYR A 8 -7.13 -2.82 -9.53
N GLN A 9 -8.18 -2.19 -10.04
CA GLN A 9 -8.44 -2.12 -11.49
C GLN A 9 -7.90 -0.82 -12.10
N ASN A 10 -8.00 0.29 -11.39
CA ASN A 10 -7.56 1.60 -11.86
C ASN A 10 -6.80 2.38 -10.78
N ALA A 11 -6.05 3.41 -11.18
CA ALA A 11 -5.23 4.18 -10.25
C ALA A 11 -6.03 4.90 -9.16
N GLN A 12 -7.30 5.29 -9.43
CA GLN A 12 -8.13 6.03 -8.49
C GLN A 12 -8.54 5.18 -7.28
N GLU A 13 -8.79 3.88 -7.48
CA GLU A 13 -9.06 2.94 -6.39
C GLU A 13 -7.87 2.83 -5.43
N LEU A 14 -6.67 2.72 -5.98
CA LEU A 14 -5.45 2.65 -5.17
C LEU A 14 -5.20 3.98 -4.45
N ASP A 15 -5.39 5.11 -5.11
CA ASP A 15 -5.21 6.44 -4.52
C ASP A 15 -6.14 6.66 -3.32
N ARG A 16 -7.42 6.30 -3.47
CA ARG A 16 -8.39 6.39 -2.37
C ARG A 16 -8.01 5.51 -1.19
N LEU A 17 -7.48 4.31 -1.45
CA LEU A 17 -7.00 3.44 -0.39
C LEU A 17 -5.78 4.05 0.32
N ILE A 18 -4.85 4.65 -0.43
CA ILE A 18 -3.68 5.33 0.14
C ILE A 18 -4.13 6.45 1.08
N GLN A 19 -5.08 7.29 0.65
CA GLN A 19 -5.62 8.37 1.49
C GLN A 19 -6.24 7.87 2.81
N ILE A 20 -6.88 6.70 2.81
CA ILE A 20 -7.45 6.09 4.01
C ILE A 20 -6.37 5.53 4.94
N LEU A 21 -5.28 5.01 4.37
CA LEU A 21 -4.20 4.36 5.09
C LEU A 21 -3.12 5.34 5.57
N GLU A 22 -3.04 6.55 5.04
CA GLU A 22 -2.21 7.62 5.59
C GLU A 22 -2.65 7.96 7.03
N PRO A 23 -1.73 8.25 7.97
CA PRO A 23 -0.27 8.31 7.84
C PRO A 23 0.43 6.99 8.20
N TYR A 24 -0.28 5.86 8.12
CA TYR A 24 0.22 4.55 8.54
C TYR A 24 1.08 3.85 7.49
N ILE A 25 1.15 4.37 6.26
CA ILE A 25 1.95 3.78 5.19
C ILE A 25 3.44 4.01 5.44
N LEU A 26 4.20 2.93 5.49
CA LEU A 26 5.66 2.95 5.53
C LEU A 26 6.27 2.85 4.14
N SER A 27 5.67 2.04 3.26
CA SER A 27 6.11 1.91 1.87
C SER A 27 5.01 1.34 0.98
N LEU A 28 4.94 1.83 -0.25
CA LEU A 28 4.08 1.32 -1.31
C LEU A 28 4.94 0.79 -2.46
N LYS A 29 4.68 -0.44 -2.90
CA LYS A 29 5.30 -1.02 -4.09
C LYS A 29 4.22 -1.46 -5.07
N MET A 30 4.09 -0.74 -6.18
CA MET A 30 3.26 -1.13 -7.30
C MET A 30 3.98 -2.17 -8.15
N VAL A 31 3.28 -3.21 -8.57
CA VAL A 31 3.81 -4.23 -9.48
C VAL A 31 3.15 -4.07 -10.84
N LYS A 32 3.97 -3.71 -11.84
CA LYS A 32 3.57 -3.77 -13.24
C LYS A 32 3.61 -5.23 -13.66
N GLN A 33 2.46 -5.83 -13.95
CA GLN A 33 2.39 -7.16 -14.54
C GLN A 33 1.91 -7.08 -15.99
N LYS A 34 2.45 -7.98 -16.81
CA LYS A 34 1.89 -8.34 -18.12
C LYS A 34 0.82 -9.41 -17.90
N ASP A 35 -0.35 -9.23 -18.52
CA ASP A 35 -1.41 -10.24 -18.66
C ASP A 35 -2.28 -10.60 -17.43
N GLU A 36 -2.43 -9.73 -16.43
CA GLU A 36 -3.45 -9.91 -15.39
C GLU A 36 -4.59 -8.89 -15.48
N ARG A 37 -5.82 -9.32 -15.17
CA ARG A 37 -7.04 -8.49 -15.16
C ARG A 37 -6.97 -7.33 -14.15
N TYR A 38 -6.20 -7.49 -13.06
CA TYR A 38 -6.06 -6.50 -11.99
C TYR A 38 -4.59 -6.19 -11.72
N LEU A 39 -4.30 -4.92 -11.49
CA LEU A 39 -3.00 -4.45 -11.00
C LEU A 39 -2.83 -4.82 -9.52
N LYS A 40 -1.58 -4.90 -9.07
CA LYS A 40 -1.27 -5.30 -7.68
C LYS A 40 -0.33 -4.30 -7.02
N ALA A 41 -0.65 -3.96 -5.78
CA ALA A 41 0.19 -3.13 -4.91
C ALA A 41 0.47 -3.87 -3.60
N TYR A 42 1.68 -3.70 -3.09
CA TYR A 42 2.09 -4.16 -1.77
C TYR A 42 2.28 -2.94 -0.89
N ILE A 43 1.58 -2.90 0.24
CA ILE A 43 1.63 -1.78 1.19
C ILE A 43 2.16 -2.33 2.51
N LYS A 44 3.20 -1.68 3.04
CA LYS A 44 3.66 -1.91 4.40
C LYS A 44 3.07 -0.82 5.29
N LEU A 45 2.49 -1.22 6.41
CA LEU A 45 1.85 -0.35 7.37
C LEU A 45 2.56 -0.44 8.73
N LYS A 46 2.67 0.69 9.42
CA LYS A 46 2.97 0.74 10.86
C LYS A 46 1.71 0.47 11.66
N LEU A 47 1.84 -0.23 12.78
CA LEU A 47 0.78 -0.35 13.77
C LEU A 47 0.64 0.96 14.53
N LYS A 48 -0.58 1.27 14.98
CA LYS A 48 -0.84 2.43 15.81
C LYS A 48 0.02 2.33 17.09
N GLY A 49 0.93 3.30 17.28
CA GLY A 49 1.88 3.33 18.40
C GLY A 49 3.31 2.87 18.06
N GLU A 50 3.58 2.38 16.84
CA GLU A 50 4.96 2.20 16.36
C GLU A 50 5.51 3.57 15.95
N SER A 51 6.43 4.13 16.75
CA SER A 51 7.25 5.30 16.40
C SER A 51 8.39 4.86 15.49
N ASN A 52 8.61 5.58 14.39
CA ASN A 52 9.82 5.40 13.58
C ASN A 52 11.00 5.95 14.38
N ASN A 53 11.73 5.10 15.10
CA ASN A 53 13.08 5.43 15.53
C ASN A 53 13.98 5.34 14.30
N GLU A 54 14.02 6.40 13.51
CA GLU A 54 15.09 6.65 12.56
C GLU A 54 16.20 7.34 13.37
N ILE A 55 17.24 6.57 13.73
CA ILE A 55 18.51 7.04 14.32
C ILE A 55 19.39 7.57 13.19
#